data_AF-B0EB86-F1
#
_entry.id   AF-B0EB86-F1
#
_cell.length_a   1.000
_cell.length_b   1.000
_cell.length_c   1.000
_cell.angle_alpha   90.00
_cell.angle_beta   90.00
_cell.angle_gamma   90.00
#
_symmetry.space_group_name_H-M   'P 1'
#
loop_
_entity.id
_entity.type
_entity.pdbx_description
1 polymer ?
#
loop_
_entity_poly.entity_id
_entity_poly.type
_entity_poly.pdbx_seq_one_letter_code
_entity_poly.pdbx_strand_id
1 'polypeptide(L)'
;MEVFQPSVVVMQCGADSLNGDRLGFFNLSIQGHCDCMKYVKKFGLPMILVGGGGYTVSNTARCWCYETAAACDLNIPDQIPINDYLEYYVPDMKITISTNPQMKNCNSRNYIEDILNKVMIILEDVGNSNLPIVQFTNPPRIDEHTIEMQIDEDQQDFNDVSNGFIRDIPLNIDSDEVIKMYTEPLPIYPKSKLFCTQNLNEFE
;
A
#
# COMPACT_ATOMS: atom_id res chain seq x y z
N MET A 1 11.77 -14.66 -10.28
CA MET A 1 13.07 -14.37 -9.65
C MET A 1 14.22 -15.06 -10.38
N GLU A 2 14.15 -16.37 -10.63
CA GLU A 2 15.20 -17.12 -11.35
C GLU A 2 15.51 -16.58 -12.76
N VAL A 3 14.47 -16.24 -13.53
CA VAL A 3 14.63 -15.72 -14.90
C VAL A 3 15.06 -14.26 -14.90
N PHE A 4 14.28 -13.37 -14.27
CA PHE A 4 14.51 -11.92 -14.33
C PHE A 4 15.70 -11.42 -13.49
N GLN A 5 16.08 -12.17 -12.44
CA GLN A 5 17.23 -11.88 -11.55
C GLN A 5 17.33 -10.41 -11.11
N PRO A 6 16.28 -9.83 -10.49
CA PRO A 6 16.33 -8.44 -10.07
C PRO A 6 17.34 -8.23 -8.94
N SER A 7 17.93 -7.04 -8.87
CA SER A 7 18.76 -6.59 -7.75
C SER A 7 17.98 -5.87 -6.65
N VAL A 8 16.77 -5.36 -6.97
CA VAL A 8 15.87 -4.64 -6.06
C VAL A 8 14.42 -4.99 -6.43
N VAL A 9 13.54 -5.01 -5.43
CA VAL A 9 12.10 -5.24 -5.62
C VAL A 9 11.31 -4.01 -5.17
N VAL A 10 10.35 -3.58 -5.99
CA VAL A 10 9.29 -2.65 -5.55
C VAL A 10 8.00 -3.46 -5.51
N MET A 11 7.40 -3.57 -4.33
CA MET A 11 6.16 -4.31 -4.13
C MET A 11 5.03 -3.35 -3.75
N GLN A 12 4.04 -3.30 -4.64
CA GLN A 12 2.81 -2.55 -4.44
C GLN A 12 1.82 -3.41 -3.63
N CYS A 13 1.41 -2.90 -2.47
CA CYS A 13 0.55 -3.57 -1.49
C CYS A 13 -0.86 -2.96 -1.50
N GLY A 14 -1.53 -2.99 -2.65
CA GLY A 14 -2.92 -2.51 -2.78
C GLY A 14 -3.88 -3.33 -1.91
N ALA A 15 -4.60 -2.65 -1.03
CA ALA A 15 -5.55 -3.24 -0.07
C ALA A 15 -6.97 -3.40 -0.65
N ASP A 16 -7.21 -2.97 -1.89
CA ASP A 16 -8.48 -3.19 -2.61
C ASP A 16 -8.73 -4.65 -3.00
N SER A 17 -7.73 -5.52 -2.84
CA SER A 17 -7.86 -6.97 -2.97
C SER A 17 -8.41 -7.68 -1.71
N LEU A 18 -8.62 -6.94 -0.62
CA LEU A 18 -9.17 -7.50 0.63
C LEU A 18 -10.68 -7.78 0.53
N ASN A 19 -11.13 -8.75 1.34
CA ASN A 19 -12.55 -8.97 1.56
C ASN A 19 -13.23 -7.72 2.14
N GLY A 20 -14.41 -7.39 1.60
CA GLY A 20 -15.20 -6.24 2.07
C GLY A 20 -14.64 -4.88 1.64
N ASP A 21 -13.78 -4.83 0.61
CA ASP A 21 -13.47 -3.59 -0.08
C ASP A 21 -14.72 -3.02 -0.80
N ARG A 22 -14.78 -1.70 -1.01
CA ARG A 22 -15.92 -1.04 -1.66
C ARG A 22 -15.94 -1.20 -3.17
N LEU A 23 -14.78 -1.32 -3.81
CA LEU A 23 -14.63 -1.45 -5.26
C LEU A 23 -14.08 -2.82 -5.67
N GLY A 24 -13.27 -3.44 -4.82
CA GLY A 24 -12.72 -4.76 -5.01
C GLY A 24 -13.73 -5.88 -4.77
N PHE A 25 -13.62 -6.94 -5.56
CA PHE A 25 -14.47 -8.14 -5.46
C PHE A 25 -13.67 -9.39 -5.11
N PHE A 26 -12.57 -9.23 -4.38
CA PHE A 26 -11.77 -10.34 -3.89
C PHE A 26 -12.18 -10.70 -2.46
N ASN A 27 -11.68 -11.86 -1.99
CA ASN A 27 -12.03 -12.43 -0.70
C ASN A 27 -10.77 -12.76 0.12
N LEU A 28 -9.76 -11.88 0.09
CA LEU A 28 -8.53 -12.08 0.84
C LEU A 28 -8.69 -11.60 2.29
N SER A 29 -8.10 -12.34 3.23
CA SER A 29 -7.84 -11.83 4.58
C SER A 29 -6.57 -10.98 4.56
N ILE A 30 -6.35 -10.19 5.61
CA ILE A 30 -5.10 -9.44 5.80
C ILE A 30 -3.90 -10.40 5.87
N GLN A 31 -4.05 -11.55 6.52
CA GLN A 31 -2.98 -12.55 6.58
C GLN A 31 -2.64 -13.10 5.20
N GLY A 32 -3.66 -13.47 4.41
CA GLY A 32 -3.45 -14.00 3.06
C GLY A 32 -2.81 -12.98 2.12
N HIS A 33 -3.18 -11.70 2.26
CA HIS A 33 -2.54 -10.60 1.54
C HIS A 33 -1.07 -10.41 1.96
N CYS A 34 -0.81 -10.36 3.27
CA CYS A 34 0.53 -10.23 3.83
C CYS A 34 1.45 -11.43 3.50
N ASP A 35 0.90 -12.62 3.30
CA ASP A 35 1.67 -13.81 2.90
C ASP A 35 2.35 -13.63 1.53
N CYS A 36 1.77 -12.83 0.62
CA CYS A 36 2.42 -12.45 -0.63
C CYS A 36 3.70 -11.65 -0.33
N MET A 37 3.63 -10.63 0.53
CA MET A 37 4.80 -9.82 0.90
C MET A 37 5.86 -10.67 1.58
N LYS A 38 5.47 -11.53 2.53
CA LYS A 38 6.39 -12.46 3.19
C LYS A 38 7.06 -13.43 2.22
N TYR A 39 6.34 -13.89 1.20
CA TYR A 39 6.91 -14.75 0.16
C TYR A 39 8.01 -14.02 -0.63
N VAL A 40 7.75 -12.77 -1.05
CA VAL A 40 8.74 -11.97 -1.77
C VAL A 40 9.92 -11.58 -0.88
N LYS A 41 9.69 -11.28 0.40
CA LYS A 41 10.74 -10.93 1.37
C LYS A 41 11.77 -12.05 1.55
N LYS A 42 11.36 -13.33 1.42
CA LYS A 42 12.26 -14.50 1.53
C LYS A 42 13.38 -14.54 0.49
N PHE A 43 13.26 -13.81 -0.63
CA PHE A 43 14.34 -13.74 -1.62
C PHE A 43 15.55 -12.89 -1.16
N GLY A 44 15.44 -12.16 -0.03
CA GLY A 44 16.57 -11.45 0.57
C GLY A 44 17.09 -10.26 -0.24
N LEU A 45 16.29 -9.76 -1.18
CA LEU A 45 16.64 -8.58 -1.99
C LEU A 45 16.20 -7.29 -1.28
N PRO A 46 16.90 -6.17 -1.49
CA PRO A 46 16.39 -4.84 -1.12
C PRO A 46 14.98 -4.64 -1.65
N MET A 47 14.07 -4.24 -0.76
CA MET A 47 12.64 -4.16 -1.06
C MET A 47 12.08 -2.79 -0.66
N ILE A 48 11.31 -2.18 -1.56
CA ILE A 48 10.51 -0.99 -1.31
C ILE A 48 9.05 -1.42 -1.30
N LEU A 49 8.38 -1.22 -0.17
CA LEU A 49 6.93 -1.43 -0.04
C LEU A 49 6.21 -0.10 -0.32
N VAL A 50 5.20 -0.14 -1.18
CA VAL A 50 4.35 1.01 -1.47
C VAL A 50 2.88 0.63 -1.31
N GLY A 51 2.02 1.59 -0.96
CA GLY A 51 0.58 1.38 -0.86
C GLY A 51 -0.10 1.28 -2.23
N GLY A 52 -1.34 1.74 -2.31
CA GLY A 52 -2.10 1.94 -3.56
C GLY A 52 -3.60 1.92 -3.27
N GLY A 53 -4.37 1.17 -4.04
CA GLY A 53 -5.82 1.04 -3.84
C GLY A 53 -6.20 0.52 -2.46
N GLY A 54 -7.44 0.80 -2.04
CA GLY A 54 -7.95 0.46 -0.71
C GLY A 54 -9.11 1.37 -0.33
N TYR A 55 -10.33 0.95 -0.63
CA TYR A 55 -11.52 1.82 -0.61
C TYR A 55 -12.41 1.60 0.61
N THR A 56 -12.17 0.52 1.35
CA THR A 56 -12.55 0.42 2.77
C THR A 56 -11.38 0.88 3.62
N VAL A 57 -11.38 2.17 4.01
CA VAL A 57 -10.25 2.85 4.66
C VAL A 57 -9.80 2.16 5.96
N SER A 58 -10.72 1.72 6.81
CA SER A 58 -10.39 1.00 8.05
C SER A 58 -9.69 -0.34 7.79
N ASN A 59 -10.08 -1.04 6.72
CA ASN A 59 -9.42 -2.30 6.32
C ASN A 59 -8.03 -2.03 5.74
N THR A 60 -7.88 -0.96 4.98
CA THR A 60 -6.60 -0.51 4.43
C THR A 60 -5.61 -0.18 5.55
N ALA A 61 -6.04 0.56 6.57
CA ALA A 61 -5.24 0.88 7.74
C ALA A 61 -4.81 -0.38 8.51
N ARG A 62 -5.72 -1.33 8.75
CA ARG A 62 -5.40 -2.63 9.37
C ARG A 62 -4.36 -3.40 8.55
N CYS A 63 -4.54 -3.46 7.23
CA CYS A 63 -3.66 -4.19 6.31
C CYS A 63 -2.24 -3.65 6.34
N TRP A 64 -2.05 -2.35 6.09
CA TRP A 64 -0.73 -1.75 6.05
C TRP A 64 -0.05 -1.73 7.42
N CYS A 65 -0.81 -1.60 8.51
CA CYS A 65 -0.26 -1.77 9.86
C CYS A 65 0.32 -3.19 10.05
N TYR A 66 -0.45 -4.22 9.68
CA TYR A 66 -0.02 -5.61 9.79
C TYR A 66 1.16 -5.95 8.86
N GLU A 67 1.13 -5.48 7.62
CA GLU A 67 2.22 -5.65 6.65
C GLU A 67 3.50 -4.94 7.11
N THR A 68 3.39 -3.74 7.70
CA THR A 68 4.54 -3.02 8.27
C THR A 68 5.17 -3.80 9.41
N ALA A 69 4.35 -4.32 10.34
CA ALA A 69 4.85 -5.18 11.42
C ALA A 69 5.56 -6.42 10.87
N ALA A 70 4.97 -7.10 9.89
CA ALA A 70 5.57 -8.26 9.24
C ALA A 70 6.86 -7.90 8.48
N ALA A 71 6.93 -6.74 7.85
CA ALA A 71 8.13 -6.24 7.17
C ALA A 71 9.28 -6.00 8.18
N CYS A 72 8.96 -5.57 9.40
CA CYS A 72 9.90 -5.41 10.51
C CYS A 72 10.17 -6.70 11.30
N ASP A 73 9.64 -7.86 10.87
CA ASP A 73 9.72 -9.14 11.60
C ASP A 73 9.14 -9.07 13.03
N LEU A 74 8.12 -8.23 13.22
CA LEU A 74 7.41 -8.05 14.46
C LEU A 74 6.05 -8.76 14.43
N ASN A 75 5.72 -9.41 15.55
CA ASN A 75 4.38 -9.92 15.80
C ASN A 75 3.61 -8.89 16.63
N ILE A 76 2.45 -8.49 16.15
CA ILE A 76 1.56 -7.54 16.84
C ILE A 76 0.31 -8.25 17.38
N PRO A 77 -0.25 -7.79 18.50
CA PRO A 77 -1.52 -8.31 19.01
C PRO A 77 -2.66 -7.98 18.03
N ASP A 78 -3.66 -8.85 17.98
CA ASP A 78 -4.84 -8.63 17.12
C ASP A 78 -5.72 -7.48 17.61
N GLN A 79 -5.63 -7.12 18.89
CA GLN A 79 -6.38 -6.01 19.47
C GLN A 79 -5.79 -4.67 19.03
N ILE A 80 -6.63 -3.81 18.45
CA ILE A 80 -6.24 -2.45 18.06
C ILE A 80 -6.03 -1.60 19.33
N PRO A 81 -4.87 -0.94 19.49
CA PRO A 81 -4.63 -0.05 20.62
C PRO A 81 -5.48 1.21 20.53
N ILE A 82 -5.70 1.88 21.67
CA ILE A 82 -6.41 3.17 21.70
C ILE A 82 -5.68 4.16 20.79
N ASN A 83 -6.44 4.79 19.90
CA ASN A 83 -5.97 5.80 18.97
C ASN A 83 -7.15 6.73 18.60
N ASP A 84 -6.83 7.85 17.95
CA ASP A 84 -7.80 8.90 17.61
C ASP A 84 -8.95 8.41 16.71
N TYR A 85 -8.75 7.29 16.00
CA TYR A 85 -9.70 6.72 15.04
C TYR A 85 -10.34 5.41 15.52
N LEU A 86 -10.32 5.12 16.83
CA LEU A 86 -10.77 3.83 17.36
C LEU A 86 -12.22 3.49 16.98
N GLU A 87 -13.08 4.50 16.87
CA GLU A 87 -14.50 4.37 16.50
C GLU A 87 -14.72 3.70 15.13
N TYR A 88 -13.77 3.83 14.20
CA TYR A 88 -13.85 3.20 12.88
C TYR A 88 -13.69 1.67 12.91
N TYR A 89 -13.29 1.12 14.06
CA TYR A 89 -12.99 -0.30 14.23
C TYR A 89 -14.01 -1.04 15.12
N VAL A 90 -15.01 -0.36 15.63
CA VAL A 90 -16.12 -0.93 16.43
C VAL A 90 -16.98 -1.85 15.54
N PRO A 91 -17.53 -2.96 16.08
CA PRO A 91 -17.48 -3.40 17.48
C PRO A 91 -16.25 -4.22 17.86
N ASP A 92 -15.57 -4.83 16.87
CA ASP A 92 -14.59 -5.87 17.15
C ASP A 92 -13.24 -5.30 17.63
N MET A 93 -12.86 -4.10 17.18
CA MET A 93 -11.57 -3.45 17.47
C MET A 93 -10.36 -4.38 17.21
N LYS A 94 -10.47 -5.22 16.18
CA LYS A 94 -9.43 -6.17 15.76
C LYS A 94 -8.75 -5.76 14.47
N ILE A 95 -7.49 -6.15 14.33
CA ILE A 95 -6.69 -6.00 13.11
C ILE A 95 -7.17 -7.01 12.07
N THR A 96 -7.39 -8.26 12.45
CA THR A 96 -7.74 -9.34 11.52
C THR A 96 -9.09 -9.12 10.86
N ILE A 97 -9.12 -9.34 9.55
CA ILE A 97 -10.35 -9.42 8.76
C ILE A 97 -10.44 -10.83 8.20
N SER A 98 -11.54 -11.50 8.51
CA SER A 98 -11.84 -12.84 7.98
C SER A 98 -12.37 -12.76 6.55
N THR A 99 -12.15 -13.85 5.81
CA THR A 99 -12.80 -14.06 4.51
C THR A 99 -14.31 -14.31 4.70
N ASN A 100 -15.10 -14.07 3.66
CA ASN A 100 -16.52 -14.37 3.63
C ASN A 100 -16.76 -15.78 3.02
N PRO A 101 -17.22 -16.78 3.79
CA PRO A 101 -17.47 -18.13 3.28
C PRO A 101 -18.61 -18.20 2.25
N GLN A 102 -19.52 -17.22 2.25
CA GLN A 102 -20.65 -17.17 1.33
C GLN A 102 -20.25 -16.63 -0.05
N MET A 103 -19.12 -15.93 -0.14
CA MET A 103 -18.60 -15.41 -1.39
C MET A 103 -18.03 -16.56 -2.23
N LYS A 104 -18.70 -16.86 -3.34
CA LYS A 104 -18.29 -17.93 -4.25
C LYS A 104 -16.96 -17.55 -4.93
N ASN A 105 -15.96 -18.41 -4.79
CA ASN A 105 -14.74 -18.32 -5.59
C ASN A 105 -15.03 -18.78 -7.03
N CYS A 106 -14.96 -17.86 -7.98
CA CYS A 106 -15.16 -18.14 -9.41
C CYS A 106 -13.86 -18.58 -10.12
N ASN A 107 -12.74 -18.65 -9.40
CA ASN A 107 -11.46 -19.11 -9.93
C ASN A 107 -11.35 -20.63 -9.73
N SER A 108 -11.74 -21.39 -10.76
CA SER A 108 -11.55 -22.84 -10.75
C SER A 108 -10.07 -23.19 -10.82
N ARG A 109 -9.70 -24.38 -10.34
CA ARG A 109 -8.32 -24.84 -10.38
C ARG A 109 -7.77 -24.89 -11.81
N ASN A 110 -8.54 -25.45 -12.74
CA ASN A 110 -8.15 -25.53 -14.15
C ASN A 110 -7.94 -24.14 -14.76
N TYR A 111 -8.80 -23.17 -14.45
CA TYR A 111 -8.65 -21.79 -14.94
C TYR A 111 -7.33 -21.16 -14.46
N ILE A 112 -6.97 -21.34 -13.19
CA ILE A 112 -5.71 -20.84 -12.63
C ILE A 112 -4.51 -21.55 -13.24
N GLU A 113 -4.55 -22.88 -13.37
CA GLU A 113 -3.48 -23.67 -13.99
C GLU A 113 -3.27 -23.28 -15.47
N ASP A 114 -4.34 -23.04 -16.22
CA ASP A 114 -4.27 -22.59 -17.62
C ASP A 114 -3.60 -21.21 -17.76
N ILE A 115 -3.91 -20.27 -16.86
CA ILE A 115 -3.26 -18.95 -16.84
C ILE A 115 -1.79 -19.09 -16.44
N LEU A 116 -1.50 -19.89 -15.42
CA LEU A 116 -0.14 -20.12 -14.94
C LEU A 116 0.73 -20.68 -16.06
N ASN A 117 0.26 -21.68 -16.79
CA ASN A 117 0.98 -22.27 -17.92
C ASN A 117 1.32 -21.23 -18.99
N LYS A 118 0.39 -20.33 -19.32
CA LYS A 118 0.64 -19.24 -20.27
C LYS A 118 1.72 -18.28 -19.77
N VAL A 119 1.69 -17.91 -18.49
CA VAL A 119 2.71 -17.05 -17.88
C VAL A 119 4.08 -17.74 -17.86
N MET A 120 4.13 -19.05 -17.57
CA MET A 120 5.37 -19.81 -17.57
C MET A 120 6.02 -19.86 -18.96
N ILE A 121 5.24 -20.07 -20.02
CA ILE A 121 5.76 -20.03 -21.40
C ILE A 121 6.37 -18.66 -21.72
N ILE A 122 5.71 -17.56 -21.34
CA ILE A 122 6.24 -16.21 -21.54
C ILE A 122 7.56 -16.02 -20.78
N LEU A 123 7.66 -16.54 -19.55
CA LEU A 123 8.89 -16.46 -18.77
C LEU A 123 10.03 -17.29 -19.36
N GLU A 124 9.73 -18.47 -19.92
CA GLU A 124 10.71 -19.28 -20.66
C GLU A 124 11.23 -18.55 -21.89
N ASP A 125 10.34 -17.92 -22.66
CA ASP A 125 10.72 -17.10 -23.82
C ASP A 125 11.63 -15.93 -23.42
N VAL A 126 11.32 -15.24 -22.33
CA VAL A 126 12.17 -14.17 -21.79
C VAL A 126 13.54 -14.71 -21.37
N GLY A 127 13.60 -15.86 -20.69
CA GLY A 127 14.85 -16.47 -20.26
C GLY A 127 15.72 -16.97 -21.41
N ASN A 128 15.11 -17.44 -22.49
CA ASN A 128 15.79 -17.89 -23.70
C ASN A 128 16.16 -16.72 -24.64
N SER A 129 15.58 -15.54 -24.41
CA SER A 129 15.87 -14.37 -25.22
C SER A 129 17.29 -13.86 -24.93
N ASN A 130 18.14 -13.82 -25.96
CA ASN A 130 19.46 -13.17 -25.90
C ASN A 130 19.35 -11.63 -25.93
N LEU A 131 18.22 -11.07 -25.46
CA LEU A 131 18.01 -9.63 -25.47
C LEU A 131 19.08 -9.00 -24.58
N PRO A 132 19.90 -8.06 -25.11
CA PRO A 132 20.86 -7.37 -24.28
C PRO A 132 20.07 -6.70 -23.16
N ILE A 133 20.39 -7.05 -21.92
CA ILE A 133 19.91 -6.32 -20.75
C ILE A 133 20.25 -4.86 -21.04
N VAL A 134 19.24 -4.05 -21.33
CA VAL A 134 19.43 -2.62 -21.52
C VAL A 134 19.87 -2.12 -20.16
N GLN A 135 21.18 -1.98 -19.99
CA GLN A 135 21.73 -1.36 -18.79
C GLN A 135 21.07 0.01 -18.69
N PHE A 136 20.33 0.22 -17.60
CA PHE A 136 19.92 1.56 -17.23
C PHE A 136 21.19 2.39 -17.13
N THR A 137 21.39 3.27 -18.11
CA THR A 137 22.38 4.33 -17.98
C THR A 137 21.82 5.26 -16.93
N ASN A 138 22.61 5.56 -15.89
CA ASN A 138 22.24 6.65 -15.00
C ASN A 138 22.01 7.87 -15.89
N PRO A 139 20.83 8.52 -15.85
CA PRO A 139 20.70 9.80 -16.50
C PRO A 139 21.84 10.68 -16.00
N PRO A 140 22.48 11.48 -16.87
CA PRO A 140 23.53 12.39 -16.42
C PRO A 140 23.01 13.14 -15.21
N ARG A 141 23.74 13.04 -14.09
CA ARG A 141 23.46 13.87 -12.91
C ARG A 141 23.77 15.30 -13.33
N ILE A 142 22.74 16.00 -13.79
CA ILE A 142 22.78 17.44 -13.88
C ILE A 142 22.62 17.88 -12.44
N ASP A 143 23.70 18.39 -11.85
CA ASP A 143 23.66 19.10 -10.58
C ASP A 143 22.94 20.45 -10.80
N GLU A 144 21.67 20.40 -11.20
CA GLU A 144 20.76 21.54 -11.20
C GLU A 144 20.27 21.74 -9.76
N HIS A 145 21.22 22.03 -8.87
CA HIS A 145 20.91 22.77 -7.65
C HIS A 145 20.57 24.20 -8.06
N THR A 146 19.35 24.36 -8.61
CA THR A 146 18.35 25.41 -8.43
C THR A 146 17.36 25.23 -9.57
N ILE A 147 16.57 24.14 -9.56
CA ILE A 147 15.25 24.24 -10.17
C ILE A 147 14.50 25.21 -9.26
N GLU A 148 14.46 26.49 -9.66
CA GLU A 148 13.37 27.34 -9.22
C GLU A 148 12.10 26.56 -9.60
N MET A 149 11.36 26.12 -8.59
CA MET A 149 9.99 25.67 -8.84
C MET A 149 9.29 26.89 -9.44
N GLN A 150 9.20 26.94 -10.77
CA GLN A 150 8.21 27.77 -11.41
C GLN A 150 6.89 27.21 -10.90
N ILE A 151 6.31 27.93 -9.95
CA ILE A 151 4.92 27.76 -9.59
C ILE A 151 4.19 28.00 -10.91
N ASP A 152 3.63 26.94 -11.50
CA ASP A 152 2.70 27.11 -12.62
C ASP A 152 1.64 28.11 -12.15
N GLU A 153 1.56 29.26 -12.82
CA GLU A 153 0.58 30.32 -12.55
C GLU A 153 -0.85 29.91 -12.94
N ASP A 154 -1.11 28.62 -13.18
CA ASP A 154 -2.46 28.05 -13.29
C ASP A 154 -3.13 27.88 -11.91
N GLN A 155 -2.96 28.88 -11.04
CA GLN A 155 -3.73 29.06 -9.79
C GLN A 155 -5.19 29.48 -10.05
N GLN A 156 -5.77 29.20 -11.21
CA GLN A 156 -7.16 29.57 -11.51
C GLN A 156 -8.17 28.42 -11.49
N ASP A 157 -7.74 27.15 -11.50
CA ASP A 157 -8.68 26.01 -11.44
C ASP A 157 -8.87 25.40 -10.04
N PHE A 158 -8.22 25.95 -9.00
CA PHE A 158 -8.50 25.56 -7.61
C PHE A 158 -9.85 26.10 -7.07
N ASN A 159 -10.51 26.99 -7.80
CA ASN A 159 -11.81 27.55 -7.38
C ASN A 159 -12.99 26.61 -7.64
N ASP A 160 -12.88 25.61 -8.52
CA ASP A 160 -13.98 24.64 -8.72
C ASP A 160 -14.00 23.51 -7.68
N VAL A 161 -12.96 23.39 -6.84
CA VAL A 161 -13.00 22.53 -5.65
C VAL A 161 -13.65 23.25 -4.46
N SER A 162 -13.75 24.58 -4.52
CA SER A 162 -14.41 25.41 -3.49
C SER A 162 -15.93 25.47 -3.64
N ASN A 163 -16.46 25.12 -4.82
CA ASN A 163 -17.90 24.94 -5.06
C ASN A 163 -18.25 23.45 -5.02
N GLY A 164 -18.09 22.85 -3.84
CA GLY A 164 -18.80 21.66 -3.39
C GLY A 164 -19.05 20.56 -4.43
N PHE A 165 -18.15 19.57 -4.49
CA PHE A 165 -18.60 18.22 -4.78
C PHE A 165 -19.55 17.80 -3.64
N ILE A 166 -20.85 18.08 -3.82
CA ILE A 166 -21.91 17.47 -3.03
C ILE A 166 -21.88 15.98 -3.39
N ARG A 167 -21.09 15.21 -2.63
CA ARG A 167 -21.35 13.78 -2.52
C ARG A 167 -22.67 13.68 -1.77
N ASP A 168 -23.69 13.15 -2.41
CA ASP A 168 -24.91 12.70 -1.76
C ASP A 168 -24.58 11.55 -0.78
N ILE A 169 -23.99 11.93 0.36
CA ILE A 169 -23.89 11.08 1.55
C ILE A 169 -24.91 11.70 2.50
N PRO A 170 -26.09 11.09 2.69
CA PRO A 170 -27.05 11.58 3.65
C PRO A 170 -26.56 11.18 5.04
N LEU A 171 -25.65 11.96 5.61
CA LEU A 171 -25.35 11.97 7.03
C LEU A 171 -25.62 13.36 7.53
N ASN A 172 -26.87 13.54 7.95
CA ASN A 172 -27.38 14.70 8.63
C ASN A 172 -26.65 14.83 9.98
N ILE A 173 -25.48 15.46 10.00
CA ILE A 173 -24.71 15.75 11.22
C ILE A 173 -24.07 17.13 11.04
N ASP A 174 -24.85 18.17 11.35
CA ASP A 174 -24.35 19.52 11.61
C ASP A 174 -23.40 19.47 12.81
N SER A 175 -22.11 19.45 12.54
CA SER A 175 -21.12 19.87 13.53
C SER A 175 -19.96 20.49 12.77
N ASP A 176 -19.83 21.82 12.91
CA ASP A 176 -18.76 22.63 12.31
C ASP A 176 -17.35 22.08 12.63
N GLU A 177 -17.23 21.27 13.69
CA GLU A 177 -16.00 20.59 14.09
C GLU A 177 -15.51 19.53 13.09
N VAL A 178 -16.41 18.79 12.44
CA VAL A 178 -16.04 17.74 11.48
C VAL A 178 -15.51 18.36 10.20
N ILE A 179 -16.14 19.44 9.72
CA ILE A 179 -15.68 20.17 8.54
C ILE A 179 -14.30 20.78 8.79
N LYS A 180 -14.06 21.29 10.00
CA LYS A 180 -12.76 21.84 10.40
C LYS A 180 -11.64 20.79 10.38
N MET A 181 -11.94 19.55 10.77
CA MET A 181 -10.98 18.44 10.77
C MET A 181 -10.49 18.05 9.36
N TYR A 182 -11.32 18.26 8.33
CA TYR A 182 -10.99 17.90 6.94
C TYR A 182 -10.54 19.09 6.07
N THR A 183 -10.66 20.32 6.56
CA THR A 183 -10.34 21.54 5.78
C THR A 183 -9.15 22.32 6.30
N GLU A 184 -8.79 22.18 7.58
CA GLU A 184 -7.58 22.83 8.11
C GLU A 184 -6.33 21.97 7.87
N PRO A 185 -5.21 22.57 7.43
CA PRO A 185 -3.94 21.87 7.29
C PRO A 185 -3.50 21.35 8.67
N LEU A 186 -3.15 20.06 8.74
CA LEU A 186 -2.70 19.43 9.98
C LEU A 186 -1.53 20.24 10.59
N PRO A 187 -1.52 20.46 11.92
CA PRO A 187 -0.40 21.12 12.56
C PRO A 187 0.88 20.34 12.28
N ILE A 188 1.90 21.04 11.77
CA ILE A 188 3.23 20.48 11.56
C ILE A 188 3.81 20.19 12.95
N TYR A 189 3.66 18.95 13.41
CA TYR A 189 4.33 18.51 14.62
C TYR A 189 5.85 18.60 14.39
N PRO A 190 6.61 19.28 15.28
CA PRO A 190 8.05 19.37 15.14
C PRO A 190 8.62 17.96 15.13
N LYS A 191 9.37 17.64 14.05
CA LYS A 191 10.09 16.38 13.79
C LYS A 191 10.22 15.52 15.05
N SER A 192 9.30 14.57 15.25
CA SER A 192 9.53 13.51 16.21
C SER A 192 10.77 12.75 15.74
N LYS A 193 11.78 12.66 16.61
CA LYS A 193 12.96 11.84 16.39
C LYS A 193 12.54 10.36 16.39
N LEU A 194 11.89 9.88 15.33
CA LEU A 194 11.89 8.47 14.97
C LEU A 194 13.01 8.25 13.95
N PHE A 195 14.24 8.30 14.46
CA PHE A 195 15.37 7.70 13.77
C PHE A 195 15.61 6.33 14.41
N CYS A 196 15.18 5.29 13.70
CA CYS A 196 15.76 3.96 13.82
C CYS A 196 17.17 4.02 13.21
N THR A 197 18.11 4.64 13.92
CA THR A 197 19.55 4.54 13.69
C THR A 197 20.23 4.61 15.06
N GLN A 198 20.08 3.56 15.87
CA GLN A 198 21.04 3.32 16.93
C GLN A 198 22.23 2.58 16.31
N ASN A 199 23.40 3.19 16.47
CA ASN A 199 24.70 2.71 16.01
C ASN A 199 24.95 1.27 16.46
N LEU A 200 25.18 0.36 15.51
CA LEU A 200 25.61 -1.02 15.75
C LEU A 200 27.14 -1.15 15.97
N ASN A 201 27.79 -0.14 16.55
CA ASN A 201 29.25 -0.12 16.75
C ASN A 201 29.64 0.01 18.23
N GLU A 202 28.95 -0.66 19.14
CA GLU A 202 29.41 -0.84 20.53
C GLU A 202 29.11 -2.27 21.01
N PHE A 203 29.89 -3.23 20.53
CA PHE A 203 30.21 -4.48 21.23
C PHE A 203 31.64 -4.88 20.84
N GLU A 204 32.62 -4.28 21.52
CA GLU A 204 33.90 -4.92 21.85
C GLU A 204 33.83 -5.46 23.29
#